data_AF-A0A1E3K280-F1
#
_entry.id   AF-A0A1E3K280-F1
#
_cell.length_a   1.000
_cell.length_b   1.000
_cell.length_c   1.000
_cell.angle_alpha   90.00
_cell.angle_beta   90.00
_cell.angle_gamma   90.00
#
_symmetry.space_group_name_H-M   'P 1'
#
loop_
_entity.id
_entity.type
_entity.pdbx_description
1 polymer ?
#
loop_
_entity_poly.entity_id
_entity_poly.type
_entity_poly.pdbx_seq_one_letter_code
_entity_poly.pdbx_strand_id
1 'polypeptide(L)'
;MLTAVNTRALIRPSLSAYLSTSASSSSAAAPPTRPRRRSERSEGSSVGVNLVAPPDPVSNIRPIIYASKPATRPSANSPYSASEFPAGNYGDARLDNMELEWRLRRERVDLANHRFWASTNQSFTSQQEHRLSLLPPASDPPSAEDIRLREDCLTQFYADWQIANQDRQIRWVKEWWREIWEGLKIQAKLYVMKGVKRG
;
A
#
# COMPACT_ATOMS: atom_id res chain seq x y z
N MET A 1 4.43 -47.04 18.88
CA MET A 1 3.51 -46.50 19.91
C MET A 1 4.08 -45.15 20.33
N LEU A 2 3.80 -44.07 19.59
CA LEU A 2 2.70 -43.11 19.80
C LEU A 2 2.61 -42.59 21.24
N THR A 3 3.07 -41.36 21.47
CA THR A 3 2.22 -40.24 21.92
C THR A 3 2.99 -38.92 21.78
N ALA A 4 2.47 -38.04 20.93
CA ALA A 4 2.86 -36.65 20.80
C ALA A 4 2.01 -35.79 21.75
N VAL A 5 2.62 -34.84 22.45
CA VAL A 5 1.89 -33.82 23.23
C VAL A 5 1.92 -32.51 22.43
N ASN A 6 0.72 -32.07 22.08
CA ASN A 6 0.40 -30.94 21.21
C ASN A 6 -0.06 -29.77 22.11
N THR A 7 0.66 -28.66 22.13
CA THR A 7 0.27 -27.46 22.88
C THR A 7 -0.07 -26.33 21.90
N ARG A 8 -1.36 -26.23 21.53
CA ARG A 8 -1.94 -25.05 20.88
C ARG A 8 -2.54 -24.13 21.95
N ALA A 9 -1.88 -23.02 22.23
CA ALA A 9 -2.47 -21.91 22.99
C ALA A 9 -3.09 -20.90 22.00
N LEU A 10 -4.42 -20.84 21.96
CA LEU A 10 -5.19 -19.80 21.27
C LEU A 10 -5.54 -18.72 22.30
N ILE A 11 -4.95 -17.53 22.17
CA ILE A 11 -5.33 -16.35 22.96
C ILE A 11 -6.36 -15.55 22.16
N ARG A 12 -7.60 -15.55 22.65
CA ARG A 12 -8.67 -14.61 22.29
C ARG A 12 -8.66 -13.46 23.30
N PRO A 13 -8.68 -12.19 22.87
CA PRO A 13 -9.11 -11.11 23.76
C PRO A 13 -10.62 -10.85 23.59
N SER A 14 -11.35 -11.09 24.68
CA SER A 14 -12.69 -10.56 24.93
C SER A 14 -12.59 -9.10 25.39
N LEU A 15 -13.36 -8.20 24.79
CA LEU A 15 -13.60 -6.88 25.35
C LEU A 15 -15.11 -6.69 25.49
N SER A 16 -15.60 -6.88 26.71
CA SER A 16 -16.94 -6.49 27.13
C SER A 16 -16.87 -5.12 27.79
N ALA A 17 -17.91 -4.34 27.50
CA ALA A 17 -18.10 -2.95 27.81
C ALA A 17 -18.26 -2.64 29.30
N TYR A 18 -17.95 -1.39 29.66
CA TYR A 18 -18.63 -0.67 30.74
C TYR A 18 -18.91 0.76 30.27
N LEU A 19 -20.20 1.08 30.11
CA LEU A 19 -20.72 2.45 30.09
C LEU A 19 -20.93 2.90 31.54
N SER A 20 -20.70 4.18 31.83
CA SER A 20 -21.73 5.10 32.35
C SER A 20 -21.07 6.42 32.77
N THR A 21 -21.38 7.49 32.04
CA THR A 21 -21.17 8.87 32.51
C THR A 21 -22.52 9.57 32.48
N SER A 22 -22.87 10.14 33.62
CA SER A 22 -24.12 10.81 33.95
C SER A 22 -24.41 12.01 33.05
N ALA A 23 -25.67 12.11 32.60
CA ALA A 23 -26.21 13.26 31.90
C ALA A 23 -26.82 14.24 32.92
N SER A 24 -26.30 15.48 32.93
CA SER A 24 -26.91 16.63 33.58
C SER A 24 -27.35 17.61 32.50
N SER A 25 -28.61 18.00 32.56
CA SER A 25 -29.28 18.94 31.66
C SER A 25 -29.14 20.38 32.14
N SER A 26 -28.73 21.28 31.25
CA SER A 26 -29.16 22.70 31.28
C SER A 26 -28.67 23.44 30.03
N SER A 27 -29.61 23.69 29.12
CA SER A 27 -29.82 24.91 28.31
C SER A 27 -28.70 25.94 28.18
N ALA A 28 -28.23 26.19 26.95
CA ALA A 28 -28.13 27.53 26.33
C ALA A 28 -27.46 27.49 24.94
N ALA A 29 -28.00 28.33 24.05
CA ALA A 29 -27.36 28.98 22.90
C ALA A 29 -27.04 28.16 21.62
N ALA A 30 -27.54 28.69 20.50
CA ALA A 30 -27.37 28.20 19.14
C ALA A 30 -25.89 28.07 18.71
N PRO A 31 -25.53 27.08 17.87
CA PRO A 31 -24.17 26.92 17.41
C PRO A 31 -23.84 27.95 16.29
N PRO A 32 -22.65 28.58 16.32
CA PRO A 32 -22.17 29.34 15.18
C PRO A 32 -21.91 28.39 14.00
N THR A 33 -22.43 28.76 12.84
CA THR A 33 -22.17 28.16 11.54
C THR A 33 -20.66 28.08 11.30
N ARG A 34 -20.08 26.89 11.53
CA ARG A 34 -18.70 26.62 11.11
C ARG A 34 -18.60 26.87 9.61
N PRO A 35 -17.61 27.65 9.13
CA PRO A 35 -17.36 27.72 7.70
C PRO A 35 -17.03 26.31 7.25
N ARG A 36 -17.95 25.76 6.46
CA ARG A 36 -17.77 24.51 5.73
C ARG A 36 -16.51 24.73 4.90
N ARG A 37 -15.39 24.20 5.41
CA ARG A 37 -14.13 24.11 4.67
C ARG A 37 -14.44 23.19 3.52
N ARG A 38 -14.98 23.79 2.44
CA ARG A 38 -15.06 23.23 1.12
C ARG A 38 -13.61 22.93 0.82
N SER A 39 -13.20 21.69 1.09
CA SER A 39 -12.11 21.10 0.38
C SER A 39 -12.53 21.28 -1.07
N GLU A 40 -12.02 22.34 -1.68
CA GLU A 40 -11.84 22.43 -3.11
C GLU A 40 -10.89 21.30 -3.43
N ARG A 41 -11.46 20.09 -3.44
CA ARG A 41 -10.95 18.98 -4.18
C ARG A 41 -10.89 19.57 -5.57
N SER A 42 -9.68 19.97 -5.97
CA SER A 42 -9.37 20.41 -7.31
C SER A 42 -9.83 19.28 -8.22
N GLU A 43 -11.10 19.33 -8.64
CA GLU A 43 -11.66 18.59 -9.76
C GLU A 43 -11.09 19.21 -11.04
N GLY A 44 -9.75 19.29 -11.08
CA GLY A 44 -9.03 19.24 -12.33
C GLY A 44 -9.36 17.87 -12.88
N SER A 45 -10.32 17.85 -13.80
CA SER A 45 -10.68 16.70 -14.61
C SER A 45 -9.43 16.24 -15.37
N SER A 46 -8.56 15.50 -14.69
CA SER A 46 -7.36 14.87 -15.26
C SER A 46 -7.82 13.64 -16.04
N VAL A 47 -8.64 13.86 -17.07
CA VAL A 47 -9.21 12.79 -17.88
C VAL A 47 -8.07 12.19 -18.70
N GLY A 48 -7.44 11.15 -18.14
CA GLY A 48 -6.47 10.30 -18.83
C GLY A 48 -5.02 10.39 -18.38
N VAL A 49 -4.64 11.28 -17.45
CA VAL A 49 -3.24 11.41 -16.99
C VAL A 49 -3.07 10.81 -15.60
N ASN A 50 -2.20 9.81 -15.47
CA ASN A 50 -1.83 9.25 -14.16
C ASN A 50 -1.09 10.31 -13.34
N LEU A 51 -1.50 10.50 -12.09
CA LEU A 51 -0.84 11.42 -11.17
C LEU A 51 0.14 10.63 -10.29
N VAL A 52 1.17 11.31 -9.80
CA VAL A 52 2.16 10.73 -8.90
C VAL A 52 2.12 11.52 -7.59
N ALA A 53 1.83 10.83 -6.49
CA ALA A 53 1.77 11.43 -5.16
C ALA A 53 3.18 11.68 -4.60
N PRO A 54 3.31 12.48 -3.51
CA PRO A 54 4.55 12.61 -2.76
C PRO A 54 5.13 11.25 -2.30
N PRO A 55 6.44 11.18 -1.99
CA PRO A 55 7.04 9.95 -1.48
C PRO A 55 6.37 9.53 -0.17
N ASP A 56 6.04 8.24 -0.08
CA ASP A 56 5.48 7.64 1.13
C ASP A 56 6.54 7.60 2.26
N PRO A 57 6.19 7.95 3.50
CA PRO A 57 7.16 8.13 4.59
C PRO A 57 7.83 6.83 5.05
N VAL A 58 7.27 5.66 4.71
CA VAL A 58 7.82 4.37 5.15
C VAL A 58 8.54 3.68 4.00
N SER A 59 7.89 3.56 2.84
CA SER A 59 8.47 2.88 1.68
C SER A 59 9.40 3.76 0.84
N ASN A 60 9.35 5.09 0.96
CA ASN A 60 10.03 6.07 0.10
C ASN A 60 9.64 6.00 -1.39
N ILE A 61 8.64 5.20 -1.75
CA ILE A 61 8.13 5.08 -3.12
C ILE A 61 7.06 6.14 -3.36
N ARG A 62 6.95 6.63 -4.60
CA ARG A 62 5.90 7.56 -5.01
C ARG A 62 4.68 6.79 -5.51
N PRO A 63 3.53 6.83 -4.82
CA PRO A 63 2.32 6.14 -5.28
C PRO A 63 1.79 6.76 -6.58
N ILE A 64 1.35 5.91 -7.51
CA ILE A 64 0.70 6.33 -8.75
C ILE A 64 -0.82 6.33 -8.54
N ILE A 65 -1.46 7.47 -8.79
CA ILE A 65 -2.90 7.63 -8.81
C ILE A 65 -3.35 7.48 -10.26
N TYR A 66 -3.83 6.29 -10.59
CA TYR A 66 -4.34 5.99 -11.92
C TYR A 66 -5.62 6.77 -12.22
N ALA A 67 -5.61 7.59 -13.28
CA ALA A 67 -6.77 8.35 -13.73
C ALA A 67 -7.84 7.46 -14.40
N SER A 68 -7.48 6.24 -14.78
CA SER A 68 -8.37 5.27 -15.41
C SER A 68 -9.33 4.57 -14.45
N LYS A 69 -9.50 5.06 -13.22
CA LYS A 69 -10.54 4.54 -12.33
C LYS A 69 -11.88 4.81 -13.00
N PRO A 70 -12.66 3.78 -13.38
CA PRO A 70 -13.99 4.03 -13.91
C PRO A 70 -14.73 4.88 -12.88
N ALA A 71 -15.38 5.95 -13.33
CA ALA A 71 -16.20 6.78 -12.46
C ALA A 71 -17.21 5.83 -11.80
N THR A 72 -16.93 5.45 -10.56
CA THR A 72 -17.86 4.66 -9.76
C THR A 72 -18.94 5.66 -9.42
N ARG A 73 -19.97 5.73 -10.26
CA ARG A 73 -21.24 6.33 -9.86
C ARG A 73 -21.88 5.25 -8.98
N PRO A 74 -21.81 5.32 -7.64
CA PRO A 74 -22.67 4.47 -6.84
C PRO A 74 -24.10 4.88 -7.19
N SER A 75 -24.84 4.03 -7.91
CA SER A 75 -26.28 4.20 -8.03
C SER A 75 -26.82 3.96 -6.63
N ALA A 76 -27.16 5.04 -5.93
CA ALA A 76 -27.44 5.01 -4.49
C ALA A 76 -28.75 4.25 -4.13
N ASN A 77 -29.39 3.55 -5.07
CA ASN A 77 -30.56 2.70 -4.88
C ASN A 77 -30.86 1.94 -6.18
N SER A 78 -30.13 0.87 -6.52
CA SER A 78 -30.50 0.05 -7.69
C SER A 78 -31.24 -1.23 -7.25
N PRO A 79 -32.58 -1.27 -7.40
CA PRO A 79 -33.38 -2.49 -7.32
C PRO A 79 -33.27 -3.37 -8.59
N TYR A 80 -32.49 -2.96 -9.59
CA TYR A 80 -32.18 -3.74 -10.79
C TYR A 80 -30.77 -4.33 -10.74
N SER A 81 -30.69 -5.60 -11.17
CA SER A 81 -29.50 -6.43 -11.21
C SER A 81 -28.65 -6.12 -12.45
N ALA A 82 -27.35 -6.42 -12.39
CA ALA A 82 -26.38 -6.20 -13.47
C ALA A 82 -26.65 -7.01 -14.77
N SER A 83 -27.82 -7.63 -14.90
CA SER A 83 -28.24 -8.48 -16.03
C SER A 83 -28.82 -7.73 -17.24
N GLU A 84 -29.09 -6.42 -17.13
CA GLU A 84 -29.67 -5.60 -18.22
C GLU A 84 -28.64 -4.97 -19.17
N PHE A 85 -27.34 -5.26 -19.03
CA PHE A 85 -26.30 -4.61 -19.85
C PHE A 85 -25.37 -5.59 -20.59
N PRO A 86 -25.69 -6.01 -21.82
CA PRO A 86 -24.68 -6.36 -22.82
C PRO A 86 -24.21 -5.07 -23.49
N ALA A 87 -23.17 -4.44 -22.95
CA ALA A 87 -22.59 -3.24 -23.57
C ALA A 87 -21.48 -3.64 -24.55
N GLY A 88 -21.86 -3.86 -25.82
CA GLY A 88 -20.93 -3.99 -26.93
C GLY A 88 -20.87 -5.38 -27.58
N ASN A 89 -20.59 -5.38 -28.88
CA ASN A 89 -20.26 -6.55 -29.70
C ASN A 89 -19.43 -7.56 -28.89
N TYR A 90 -19.64 -8.89 -28.97
CA TYR A 90 -18.91 -9.86 -28.12
C TYR A 90 -17.37 -9.69 -28.12
N GLY A 91 -16.80 -9.16 -29.21
CA GLY A 91 -15.38 -8.78 -29.28
C GLY A 91 -14.97 -7.57 -28.41
N ASP A 92 -15.90 -6.66 -28.13
CA ASP A 92 -15.73 -5.47 -27.27
C ASP A 92 -15.72 -5.87 -25.79
N ALA A 93 -16.64 -6.72 -25.36
CA ALA A 93 -16.67 -7.22 -23.98
C ALA A 93 -15.37 -7.98 -23.62
N ARG A 94 -14.80 -8.74 -24.55
CA ARG A 94 -13.52 -9.43 -24.33
C ARG A 94 -12.35 -8.44 -24.21
N LEU A 95 -12.33 -7.41 -25.05
CA LEU A 95 -11.32 -6.35 -25.01
C LEU A 95 -11.39 -5.54 -23.71
N ASP A 96 -12.60 -5.16 -23.31
CA ASP A 96 -12.85 -4.39 -22.09
C ASP A 96 -12.48 -5.18 -20.84
N ASN A 97 -12.82 -6.47 -20.78
CA ASN A 97 -12.41 -7.35 -19.69
C ASN A 97 -10.89 -7.48 -19.60
N MET A 98 -10.22 -7.65 -20.75
CA MET A 98 -8.76 -7.76 -20.78
C MET A 98 -8.07 -6.43 -20.41
N GLU A 99 -8.68 -5.29 -20.76
CA GLU A 99 -8.20 -3.98 -20.35
C GLU A 99 -8.39 -3.73 -18.85
N LEU A 100 -9.54 -4.13 -18.30
CA LEU A 100 -9.79 -4.10 -16.86
C LEU A 100 -8.80 -4.98 -16.10
N GLU A 101 -8.56 -6.21 -16.58
CA GLU A 101 -7.59 -7.14 -16.00
C GLU A 101 -6.18 -6.53 -15.98
N TRP A 102 -5.73 -5.96 -17.11
CA TRP A 102 -4.44 -5.29 -17.21
C TRP A 102 -4.32 -4.14 -16.20
N ARG A 103 -5.35 -3.28 -16.08
CA ARG A 103 -5.36 -2.16 -15.13
C ARG A 103 -5.26 -2.65 -13.68
N LEU A 104 -6.10 -3.61 -13.30
CA LEU A 104 -6.11 -4.18 -11.95
C LEU A 104 -4.79 -4.88 -11.63
N ARG A 105 -4.19 -5.57 -12.60
CA ARG A 105 -2.88 -6.19 -12.44
C ARG A 105 -1.80 -5.16 -12.15
N ARG A 106 -1.74 -4.08 -12.95
CA ARG A 106 -0.77 -3.00 -12.75
C ARG A 106 -0.88 -2.38 -11.35
N GLU A 107 -2.10 -2.06 -10.93
CA GLU A 107 -2.35 -1.53 -9.58
C GLU A 107 -1.90 -2.51 -8.48
N ARG A 108 -2.17 -3.80 -8.65
CA ARG A 108 -1.73 -4.84 -7.71
C ARG A 108 -0.20 -4.92 -7.62
N VAL A 109 0.50 -4.83 -8.74
CA VAL A 109 1.97 -4.90 -8.79
C VAL A 109 2.60 -3.71 -8.07
N ASP A 110 2.09 -2.49 -8.30
CA ASP A 110 2.59 -1.30 -7.62
C ASP A 110 2.36 -1.37 -6.11
N LEU A 111 1.18 -1.83 -5.71
CA LEU A 111 0.83 -1.98 -4.31
C LEU A 111 1.63 -3.09 -3.62
N ALA A 112 1.94 -4.18 -4.34
CA ALA A 112 2.87 -5.20 -3.84
C ALA A 112 4.29 -4.64 -3.67
N ASN A 113 4.76 -3.83 -4.63
CA ASN A 113 6.06 -3.17 -4.54
C ASN A 113 6.15 -2.19 -3.36
N HIS A 114 5.13 -1.36 -3.18
CA HIS A 114 5.03 -0.48 -2.01
C HIS A 114 5.10 -1.26 -0.70
N ARG A 115 4.28 -2.32 -0.56
CA ARG A 115 4.27 -3.16 0.65
C ARG A 115 5.60 -3.83 0.93
N PHE A 116 6.26 -4.35 -0.11
CA PHE A 116 7.57 -4.98 0.03
C PHE A 116 8.57 -3.99 0.63
N TRP A 117 8.70 -2.80 0.04
CA TRP A 117 9.64 -1.79 0.51
C TRP A 117 9.26 -1.18 1.85
N ALA A 118 7.97 -0.94 2.11
CA ALA A 118 7.50 -0.51 3.43
C ALA A 118 7.93 -1.49 4.53
N SER A 119 7.68 -2.79 4.33
CA SER A 119 8.06 -3.82 5.32
C SER A 119 9.58 -3.95 5.48
N THR A 120 10.33 -3.76 4.40
CA THR A 120 11.80 -3.85 4.40
C THR A 120 12.41 -2.68 5.15
N ASN A 121 11.95 -1.45 4.87
CA ASN A 121 12.41 -0.25 5.53
C ASN A 121 12.03 -0.23 7.02
N GLN A 122 10.82 -0.69 7.36
CA GLN A 122 10.41 -0.79 8.76
C GLN A 122 11.32 -1.74 9.55
N SER A 123 11.62 -2.92 9.00
CA SER A 123 12.52 -3.88 9.64
C SER A 123 13.97 -3.37 9.67
N PHE A 124 14.40 -2.59 8.67
CA PHE A 124 15.71 -1.96 8.65
C PHE A 124 15.85 -0.98 9.81
N THR A 125 14.93 -0.02 9.91
CA THR A 125 14.92 1.00 10.96
C THR A 125 14.85 0.36 12.34
N SER A 126 13.97 -0.63 12.56
CA SER A 126 13.85 -1.26 13.87
C SER A 126 15.12 -2.01 14.29
N GLN A 127 15.82 -2.66 13.35
CA GLN A 127 17.07 -3.36 13.66
C GLN A 127 18.24 -2.41 13.85
N GLN A 128 18.29 -1.33 13.07
CA GLN A 128 19.28 -0.27 13.22
C GLN A 128 19.15 0.38 14.61
N GLU A 129 17.94 0.79 14.99
CA GLU A 129 17.63 1.37 16.30
C GLU A 129 17.97 0.40 17.43
N HIS A 130 17.61 -0.87 17.28
CA HIS A 130 17.96 -1.90 18.26
C HIS A 130 19.48 -2.02 18.45
N ARG A 131 20.27 -2.09 17.37
CA ARG A 131 21.74 -2.16 17.49
C ARG A 131 22.32 -0.91 18.13
N LEU A 132 21.84 0.26 17.74
CA LEU A 132 22.28 1.53 18.33
C LEU A 132 21.90 1.64 19.82
N SER A 133 20.79 1.05 20.24
CA SER A 133 20.36 1.04 21.66
C SER A 133 21.25 0.19 22.57
N LEU A 134 22.04 -0.72 21.99
CA LEU A 134 23.00 -1.54 22.74
C LEU A 134 24.32 -0.81 22.98
N LEU A 135 24.56 0.30 22.28
CA LEU A 135 25.75 1.11 22.50
C LEU A 135 25.65 1.84 23.84
N PRO A 136 26.80 2.11 24.50
CA PRO A 136 26.82 2.98 25.66
C PRO A 136 26.15 4.34 25.34
N PRO A 137 25.43 4.94 26.31
CA PRO A 137 24.90 6.29 26.13
C PRO A 137 26.02 7.26 25.76
N ALA A 138 25.84 7.99 24.66
CA ALA A 138 26.83 8.98 24.22
C ALA A 138 26.97 10.09 25.26
N SER A 139 28.18 10.61 25.42
CA SER A 139 28.45 11.80 26.22
C SER A 139 27.74 13.03 25.63
N ASP A 140 27.46 14.04 26.44
CA ASP A 140 26.95 15.34 25.96
C ASP A 140 27.96 16.45 26.30
N PRO A 141 28.70 17.01 25.31
CA PRO A 141 28.65 16.69 23.88
C PRO A 141 29.30 15.33 23.54
N PRO A 142 28.98 14.72 22.38
CA PRO A 142 29.54 13.42 21.99
C PRO A 142 31.06 13.47 21.89
N SER A 143 31.73 12.52 22.55
CA SER A 143 33.18 12.33 22.42
C SER A 143 33.54 11.84 21.02
N ALA A 144 34.77 12.10 20.57
CA ALA A 144 35.29 11.52 19.33
C ALA A 144 35.23 9.98 19.34
N GLU A 145 35.43 9.37 20.50
CA GLU A 145 35.30 7.91 20.68
C GLU A 145 33.85 7.43 20.55
N ASP A 146 32.88 8.19 21.09
CA ASP A 146 31.45 7.87 20.97
C ASP A 146 31.00 7.88 19.49
N ILE A 147 31.50 8.85 18.72
CA ILE A 147 31.23 8.97 17.29
C ILE A 147 31.82 7.76 16.54
N ARG A 148 33.08 7.40 16.82
CA ARG A 148 33.75 6.25 16.18
C ARG A 148 33.05 4.94 16.46
N LEU A 149 32.71 4.66 17.72
CA LEU A 149 31.99 3.45 18.11
C LEU A 149 30.62 3.34 17.41
N ARG A 150 29.91 4.47 17.29
CA ARG A 150 28.65 4.52 16.55
C ARG A 150 28.84 4.23 15.06
N GLU A 151 29.85 4.82 14.43
CA GLU A 151 30.17 4.61 13.02
C GLU A 151 30.59 3.16 12.72
N ASP A 152 31.41 2.56 13.58
CA ASP A 152 31.81 1.16 13.46
C ASP A 152 30.61 0.22 13.61
N CYS A 153 29.73 0.48 14.59
CA CYS A 153 28.50 -0.27 14.79
C CYS A 153 27.58 -0.21 13.56
N LEU A 154 27.41 0.97 12.98
CA LEU A 154 26.63 1.17 11.76
C LEU A 154 27.24 0.45 10.57
N THR A 155 28.56 0.53 10.40
CA THR A 155 29.27 -0.13 9.30
C THR A 155 29.06 -1.64 9.34
N GLN A 156 29.22 -2.25 10.51
CA GLN A 156 28.95 -3.68 10.72
C GLN A 156 27.47 -4.02 10.47
N PHE A 157 26.55 -3.19 10.97
CA PHE A 157 25.12 -3.36 10.74
C PHE A 157 24.77 -3.38 9.25
N TYR A 158 25.27 -2.44 8.46
CA TYR A 158 24.98 -2.38 7.03
C TYR A 158 25.49 -3.63 6.29
N ALA A 159 26.70 -4.08 6.61
CA ALA A 159 27.27 -5.31 6.04
C ALA A 159 26.39 -6.53 6.36
N ASP A 160 26.04 -6.72 7.63
CA ASP A 160 25.23 -7.84 8.09
C ASP A 160 23.81 -7.81 7.48
N TRP A 161 23.18 -6.64 7.48
CA TRP A 161 21.84 -6.46 6.92
C TRP A 161 21.80 -6.79 5.44
N GLN A 162 22.82 -6.34 4.69
CA GLN A 162 22.88 -6.59 3.25
C GLN A 162 23.04 -8.09 2.97
N ILE A 163 23.90 -8.79 3.71
CA ILE A 163 24.08 -10.24 3.58
C ILE A 163 22.77 -10.98 3.92
N ALA A 164 22.14 -10.64 5.05
CA ALA A 164 20.93 -11.31 5.51
C ALA A 164 19.73 -11.12 4.58
N ASN A 165 19.61 -9.95 3.95
CA ASN A 165 18.45 -9.61 3.11
C ASN A 165 18.66 -9.83 1.61
N GLN A 166 19.89 -10.14 1.17
CA GLN A 166 20.21 -10.32 -0.24
C GLN A 166 19.27 -11.33 -0.91
N ASP A 167 19.08 -12.52 -0.32
CA ASP A 167 18.23 -13.56 -0.88
C ASP A 167 16.77 -13.14 -0.98
N ARG A 168 16.27 -12.40 0.01
CA ARG A 168 14.90 -11.87 0.01
C ARG A 168 14.71 -10.86 -1.12
N GLN A 169 15.66 -9.96 -1.31
CA GLN A 169 15.62 -8.97 -2.38
C GLN A 169 15.72 -9.64 -3.75
N ILE A 170 16.64 -10.60 -3.94
CA ILE A 170 16.76 -11.34 -5.22
C ILE A 170 15.45 -12.07 -5.55
N ARG A 171 14.86 -12.74 -4.58
CA ARG A 171 13.58 -13.44 -4.76
C ARG A 171 12.47 -12.46 -5.15
N TRP A 172 12.37 -11.35 -4.43
CA TRP A 172 11.41 -10.30 -4.72
C TRP A 172 11.58 -9.72 -6.12
N VAL A 173 12.80 -9.38 -6.52
CA VAL A 173 13.09 -8.81 -7.85
C VAL A 173 12.70 -9.78 -8.96
N LYS A 174 12.94 -11.09 -8.78
CA LYS A 174 12.52 -12.13 -9.73
C LYS A 174 10.99 -12.22 -9.85
N GLU A 175 10.28 -12.18 -8.72
CA GLU A 175 8.81 -12.20 -8.70
C GLU A 175 8.22 -10.94 -9.31
N TRP A 176 8.74 -9.77 -8.94
CA TRP A 176 8.32 -8.49 -9.48
C TRP A 176 8.52 -8.42 -10.99
N TRP A 177 9.68 -8.83 -11.51
CA TRP A 177 9.91 -8.87 -12.96
C TRP A 177 8.96 -9.83 -13.68
N ARG A 178 8.67 -11.00 -13.10
CA ARG A 178 7.69 -11.93 -13.67
C ARG A 178 6.33 -11.26 -13.84
N GLU A 179 5.87 -10.55 -12.81
CA GLU A 179 4.60 -9.83 -12.83
C GLU A 179 4.58 -8.69 -13.86
N ILE A 180 5.68 -7.95 -13.99
CA ILE A 180 5.85 -6.91 -15.01
C ILE A 180 5.77 -7.50 -16.42
N TRP A 181 6.46 -8.62 -16.68
CA TRP A 181 6.43 -9.29 -17.98
C TRP A 181 5.04 -9.81 -18.35
N GLU A 182 4.31 -10.39 -17.40
CA GLU A 182 2.93 -10.81 -17.64
C GLU A 182 2.01 -9.61 -17.95
N GLY A 183 2.18 -8.48 -17.24
CA GLY A 183 1.49 -7.24 -17.55
C GLY A 183 1.77 -6.72 -18.96
N LEU A 184 3.04 -6.75 -19.38
CA LEU A 184 3.46 -6.31 -20.71
C LEU A 184 2.88 -7.19 -21.83
N LYS A 185 2.80 -8.51 -21.62
CA LYS A 185 2.16 -9.44 -22.57
C LYS A 185 0.68 -9.12 -22.78
N ILE A 186 -0.07 -8.85 -21.70
CA ILE A 186 -1.48 -8.48 -21.79
C ILE A 186 -1.64 -7.15 -22.52
N GLN A 187 -0.79 -6.17 -22.19
CA GLN A 187 -0.76 -4.88 -22.87
C GLN A 187 -0.50 -5.03 -24.37
N ALA A 188 0.50 -5.80 -24.77
CA ALA A 188 0.81 -6.06 -26.17
C ALA A 188 -0.38 -6.69 -26.91
N LYS A 189 -1.05 -7.68 -26.30
CA LYS A 189 -2.28 -8.29 -26.86
C LYS A 189 -3.39 -7.26 -27.05
N LEU A 190 -3.60 -6.36 -26.08
CA LEU A 190 -4.58 -5.27 -26.20
C LEU A 190 -4.24 -4.34 -27.37
N TYR A 191 -2.98 -3.96 -27.55
CA TYR A 191 -2.56 -3.11 -28.67
C TYR A 191 -2.81 -3.76 -30.03
N VAL A 192 -2.46 -5.04 -30.19
CA VAL A 192 -2.70 -5.79 -31.43
C VAL A 192 -4.19 -5.89 -31.72
N MET A 193 -5.01 -6.31 -30.74
CA MET A 193 -6.45 -6.43 -30.93
C MET A 193 -7.14 -5.08 -31.23
N LYS A 194 -6.68 -3.98 -30.60
CA LYS A 194 -7.17 -2.63 -30.91
C LYS A 194 -6.72 -2.14 -32.29
N GLY A 195 -5.52 -2.52 -32.73
CA GLY A 195 -4.99 -2.20 -34.06
C GLY A 195 -5.76 -2.92 -35.17
N VAL A 196 -6.01 -4.22 -35.00
CA VAL A 196 -6.80 -5.03 -35.95
C VAL A 196 -8.25 -4.55 -36.06
N LYS A 197 -8.86 -4.03 -34.98
CA LYS A 197 -10.22 -3.47 -35.01
C LYS A 197 -10.31 -2.12 -35.78
N ARG A 198 -9.18 -1.44 -36.00
CA ARG A 198 -9.11 -0.10 -36.61
C ARG A 198 -8.75 -0.11 -38.10
N GLY A 199 -8.20 -1.20 -38.62
CA GLY A 199 -7.90 -1.40 -40.04
C GLY A 199 -9.02 -2.17 -40.73
#